data_AF-A0A351ETG4-F1
#
_entry.id   AF-A0A351ETG4-F1
#
_cell.length_a   1.000
_cell.length_b   1.000
_cell.length_c   1.000
_cell.angle_alpha   90.00
_cell.angle_beta   90.00
_cell.angle_gamma   90.00
#
_symmetry.space_group_name_H-M   'P 1'
#
loop_
_entity.id
_entity.type
_entity.pdbx_description
1 polymer ?
#
loop_
_entity_poly.entity_id
_entity_poly.type
_entity_poly.pdbx_seq_one_letter_code
_entity_poly.pdbx_strand_id
1 'polypeptide(L)' 'MPTIQQLVRKGRDAKFRKEKTPALKGAPQRRGVCTRV' A
#
# COMPACT_ATOMS: atom_id res chain seq x y z
N MET A 1 -13.63 5.45 22.28
CA MET A 1 -12.74 6.64 22.30
C MET A 1 -11.51 6.28 23.12
N PRO A 2 -10.28 6.29 22.54
CA PRO A 2 -9.08 5.97 23.30
C PRO A 2 -8.63 7.16 24.17
N THR A 3 -8.06 6.89 25.34
CA THR A 3 -7.49 7.91 26.25
C THR A 3 -6.08 8.31 25.80
N ILE A 4 -5.59 9.46 26.27
CA ILE A 4 -4.23 9.93 25.94
C ILE A 4 -3.17 8.90 26.36
N GLN A 5 -3.30 8.31 27.55
CA GLN A 5 -2.36 7.29 28.02
C GLN A 5 -2.37 6.01 27.17
N GLN A 6 -3.51 5.64 26.58
CA GLN A 6 -3.59 4.53 25.62
C GLN A 6 -2.82 4.85 24.35
N LEU A 7 -2.95 6.08 23.83
CA LEU A 7 -2.24 6.54 22.63
C LEU A 7 -0.73 6.69 22.84
N VAL A 8 -0.30 7.11 24.04
CA VAL A 8 1.12 7.18 24.42
C VAL A 8 1.75 5.79 24.47
N ARG A 9 1.04 4.79 24.99
CA ARG A 9 1.53 3.40 25.04
C ARG A 9 1.42 2.67 23.69
N LYS A 10 0.36 2.96 22.94
CA LYS A 10 0.06 2.36 21.63
C LYS A 10 -0.49 3.44 20.72
N GLY A 11 0.37 3.96 19.84
CA GLY A 11 0.00 4.96 18.84
C GLY A 11 -1.09 4.47 17.88
N ARG A 12 -1.56 5.37 17.00
CA ARG A 12 -2.48 4.99 15.93
C ARG A 12 -1.70 4.48 14.74
N ASP A 13 -2.15 3.36 14.19
CA ASP A 13 -1.63 2.86 12.92
C ASP A 13 -2.53 3.29 11.76
N ALA A 14 -1.89 3.77 10.69
CA ALA A 14 -2.58 3.99 9.44
C ALA A 14 -2.99 2.66 8.81
N LYS A 15 -4.16 2.62 8.16
CA LYS A 15 -4.59 1.42 7.44
C LYS A 15 -3.69 1.21 6.22
N PHE A 16 -3.16 0.01 6.08
CA PHE A 16 -2.43 -0.38 4.89
C PHE A 16 -3.34 -0.37 3.65
N ARG A 17 -2.86 0.22 2.54
CA ARG A 17 -3.55 0.23 1.26
C ARG A 17 -2.81 -0.66 0.27
N LYS A 18 -3.56 -1.55 -0.41
CA LYS A 18 -3.05 -2.32 -1.54
C LYS A 18 -3.04 -1.46 -2.81
N GLU A 19 -1.94 -1.53 -3.56
CA GLU A 19 -1.87 -0.97 -4.91
C GLU A 19 -2.64 -1.87 -5.88
N LYS A 20 -3.46 -1.27 -6.75
CA LYS A 20 -4.22 -2.02 -7.76
C LYS A 20 -3.34 -2.53 -8.91
N THR A 21 -2.19 -1.88 -9.14
CA THR A 21 -1.32 -2.11 -10.31
C THR A 21 0.15 -2.32 -9.90
N PRO A 22 0.47 -3.33 -9.06
CA PRO A 22 1.82 -3.52 -8.52
C PRO A 22 2.87 -3.81 -9.60
N ALA A 23 2.46 -4.40 -10.73
CA ALA A 23 3.35 -4.68 -11.86
C ALA A 23 4.00 -3.41 -12.42
N LEU A 24 3.34 -2.25 -12.33
CA LEU A 24 3.85 -0.98 -12.85
C LEU A 24 4.91 -0.33 -11.92
N LYS A 25 4.98 -0.71 -10.64
CA LYS A 25 5.82 -0.09 -9.58
C LYS A 25 5.94 1.44 -9.72
N GLY A 26 4.80 2.12 -9.84
CA GLY A 26 4.73 3.59 -9.94
C GLY A 26 5.04 4.21 -11.31
N ALA A 27 5.44 3.43 -12.32
CA ALA A 27 5.63 3.94 -13.68
C ALA A 27 4.28 4.10 -14.40
N PRO A 28 4.12 5.09 -15.29
CA PRO A 28 2.89 5.25 -16.06
C PRO A 28 2.66 4.07 -17.04
N GLN A 29 3.73 3.49 -17.58
CA GLN A 29 3.69 2.38 -18.55
C GLN A 29 4.93 1.50 -18.36
N ARG A 30 4.83 0.21 -18.72
CA ARG A 30 5.96 -0.72 -18.76
C ARG A 30 5.92 -1.58 -20.03
N ARG A 31 7.09 -1.77 -20.65
CA ARG A 31 7.26 -2.67 -21.79
C ARG A 31 7.17 -4.13 -21.32
N GLY A 32 6.58 -4.99 -22.15
CA GLY A 32 6.47 -6.43 -21.93
C GLY A 32 6.41 -7.17 -23.27
N VAL A 33 6.64 -8.49 -23.24
CA VAL A 33 6.56 -9.38 -24.41
C VAL A 33 5.42 -10.38 -24.19
N CYS A 34 4.62 -10.64 -25.22
CA CYS A 34 3.55 -11.64 -25.17
C CYS A 34 4.15 -13.05 -25.07
N THR A 35 3.77 -13.81 -24.04
CA THR A 35 4.27 -15.17 -23.81
C THR A 35 3.39 -16.26 -24.44
N ARG A 36 2.15 -15.91 -24.80
CA ARG A 36 1.21 -16.74 -25.57
C ARG A 36 0.49 -15.81 -26.54
N VAL A 37 0.40 -16.23 -27.80
CA VAL A 37 -0.32 -15.53 -28.86
C VAL A 37 -1.59 -16.27 -29.22
#